data_AF-A0A4R9IQI5-F1
#
_entry.id   AF-A0A4R9IQI5-F1
#
_cell.length_a   1.000
_cell.length_b   1.000
_cell.length_c   1.000
_cell.angle_alpha   90.00
_cell.angle_beta   90.00
_cell.angle_gamma   90.00
#
_symmetry.space_group_name_H-M   'P 1'
#
loop_
_entity.id
_entity.type
_entity.pdbx_description
1 polymer ?
#
loop_
_entity_poly.entity_id
_entity_poly.type
_entity_poly.pdbx_seq_one_letter_code
_entity_poly.pdbx_strand_id
1 'polypeptide(L)'
;MKNTLIVLSIILILTSCFDSGEEKQKKEENKQTFNLTTLYLIRESGNCIKTNTSLTSNNQFCSRRPLGVCNVNQLIVTQSEVNVMINDARIIQTRTTDCQESILQSGVLSLKATTTANIDTFKSQYTFRVAESCELEGFQVNNGTRFANFTEILWLESVRGKIAKAAKLIVANGFLPQANRDRANSCLNLEFKDWEKDLAQGNNENKILVEIVHP
;
A
#
# COMPACT_ATOMS: atom_id res chain seq x y z
N MET A 1 52.23 -50.72 -12.36
CA MET A 1 51.66 -50.04 -11.16
C MET A 1 51.78 -48.52 -11.20
N LYS A 2 52.88 -47.91 -11.69
CA LYS A 2 52.99 -46.44 -11.81
C LYS A 2 51.98 -45.81 -12.81
N ASN A 3 51.76 -46.44 -13.97
CA ASN A 3 50.83 -45.91 -14.99
C ASN A 3 49.35 -46.01 -14.59
N THR A 4 48.95 -47.03 -13.83
CA THR A 4 47.56 -47.17 -13.36
C THR A 4 47.20 -46.13 -12.30
N LEU A 5 48.14 -45.72 -11.45
CA LEU A 5 47.94 -44.66 -10.46
C LEU A 5 47.76 -43.28 -11.10
N ILE A 6 48.47 -42.99 -12.20
CA ILE A 6 48.37 -41.72 -12.93
C ILE A 6 47.00 -41.60 -13.61
N VAL A 7 46.51 -42.67 -14.25
CA VAL A 7 45.20 -42.69 -14.91
C VAL A 7 44.06 -42.51 -13.91
N LEU A 8 44.14 -43.15 -12.74
CA LEU A 8 43.14 -42.97 -11.67
C LEU A 8 43.09 -41.52 -11.16
N SER A 9 44.25 -40.88 -11.06
CA SER A 9 44.39 -39.49 -10.61
C SER A 9 43.79 -38.51 -11.63
N ILE A 10 43.98 -38.75 -12.93
CA ILE A 10 43.43 -37.90 -14.00
C ILE A 10 41.90 -38.03 -14.08
N ILE A 11 41.35 -39.23 -13.88
CA ILE A 11 39.90 -39.47 -13.86
C ILE A 11 39.25 -38.76 -12.67
N LEU A 12 39.88 -38.77 -11.49
CA LEU A 12 39.40 -38.05 -10.29
C LEU A 12 39.44 -36.52 -10.45
N ILE A 13 40.41 -35.98 -11.19
CA ILE A 13 40.47 -34.55 -11.50
C ILE A 13 39.37 -34.18 -12.51
N LEU A 14 39.12 -35.03 -13.52
CA LEU A 14 38.08 -34.78 -14.52
C LEU A 14 36.67 -34.81 -13.90
N THR A 15 36.36 -35.71 -12.96
CA THR A 15 35.05 -35.75 -12.30
C THR A 15 34.79 -34.55 -11.38
N SER A 16 35.84 -33.92 -10.85
CA SER A 16 35.73 -32.68 -10.05
C SER A 16 35.47 -31.41 -10.88
N CYS A 17 35.65 -31.48 -12.20
CA CYS A 17 35.42 -30.38 -13.15
C CYS A 17 34.05 -30.44 -13.84
N PHE A 18 33.19 -31.39 -13.50
CA PHE A 18 31.86 -31.60 -14.12
C PHE A 18 30.70 -30.95 -13.37
N ASP A 19 30.96 -30.01 -12.46
CA ASP A 19 29.91 -29.13 -11.96
C ASP A 19 29.71 -28.04 -13.02
N SER A 20 28.79 -28.30 -13.95
CA SER A 20 28.58 -27.49 -15.15
C SER A 20 28.31 -26.03 -14.76
N GLY A 21 28.83 -25.07 -15.54
CA GLY A 21 28.59 -23.64 -15.27
C GLY A 21 27.09 -23.30 -15.18
N GLU A 22 26.26 -24.04 -15.91
CA GLU A 22 24.80 -23.94 -15.90
C GLU A 22 24.17 -24.42 -14.59
N GLU A 23 24.64 -25.53 -14.00
CA GLU A 23 24.17 -26.01 -12.69
C GLU A 23 24.56 -25.08 -11.56
N LYS A 24 25.79 -24.52 -11.59
CA LYS A 24 26.21 -23.49 -10.64
C LYS A 24 25.39 -22.22 -10.76
N GLN A 25 25.15 -21.76 -11.98
CA GLN A 25 24.32 -20.58 -12.25
C GLN A 25 22.87 -20.80 -11.77
N LYS A 26 22.25 -21.93 -12.10
CA LYS A 26 20.89 -22.26 -11.65
C LYS A 26 20.78 -22.34 -10.13
N LYS A 27 21.81 -22.86 -9.45
CA LYS A 27 21.87 -22.91 -7.99
C LYS A 27 21.98 -21.51 -7.37
N GLU A 28 22.75 -20.61 -7.99
CA GLU A 28 22.82 -19.20 -7.57
C GLU A 28 21.50 -18.47 -7.81
N GLU A 29 20.87 -18.63 -8.97
CA GLU A 29 19.56 -18.05 -9.28
C GLU A 29 18.47 -18.53 -8.32
N ASN A 30 18.44 -19.83 -7.99
CA ASN A 30 17.53 -20.37 -6.99
C ASN A 30 17.78 -19.77 -5.60
N LYS A 31 19.04 -19.60 -5.21
CA LYS A 31 19.41 -18.97 -3.93
C LYS A 31 18.99 -17.49 -3.91
N GLN A 32 19.21 -16.76 -4.99
CA GLN A 32 18.76 -15.38 -5.13
C GLN A 32 17.24 -15.28 -5.07
N THR A 33 16.52 -16.13 -5.79
CA THR A 33 15.06 -16.19 -5.78
C THR A 33 14.52 -16.49 -4.38
N PHE A 34 15.13 -17.45 -3.68
CA PHE A 34 14.76 -17.78 -2.30
C PHE A 34 14.98 -16.59 -1.35
N ASN A 35 16.14 -15.92 -1.45
CA ASN A 35 16.44 -14.74 -0.65
C ASN A 35 15.46 -13.59 -0.92
N LEU A 36 15.17 -13.31 -2.20
CA LEU A 36 14.23 -12.26 -2.59
C LEU A 36 12.80 -12.56 -2.13
N THR A 37 12.36 -13.82 -2.27
CA THR A 37 11.05 -14.27 -1.79
C THR A 37 10.95 -14.14 -0.27
N THR A 38 11.99 -14.55 0.45
CA THR A 38 12.05 -14.44 1.91
C THR A 38 11.98 -12.97 2.36
N LEU A 39 12.77 -12.09 1.72
CA LEU A 39 12.74 -10.65 1.99
C LEU A 39 11.38 -10.03 1.69
N TYR A 40 10.72 -10.45 0.60
CA TYR A 40 9.37 -10.01 0.25
C TYR A 40 8.36 -10.42 1.34
N LEU A 41 8.36 -11.69 1.75
CA LEU A 41 7.46 -12.18 2.80
C LEU A 41 7.67 -11.46 4.14
N ILE A 42 8.92 -11.19 4.52
CA ILE A 42 9.22 -10.42 5.73
C ILE A 42 8.67 -8.99 5.61
N ARG A 43 8.83 -8.36 4.45
CA ARG A 43 8.36 -6.97 4.20
C ARG A 43 6.85 -6.85 4.18
N GLU A 44 6.13 -7.90 3.80
CA GLU A 44 4.67 -8.00 3.82
C GLU A 44 4.11 -8.45 5.18
N SER A 45 4.97 -8.76 6.16
CA SER A 45 4.53 -9.20 7.49
C SER A 45 4.29 -8.05 8.47
N GLY A 46 3.44 -8.30 9.46
CA GLY A 46 3.19 -7.41 10.59
C GLY A 46 2.20 -6.27 10.32
N ASN A 47 2.04 -5.44 11.34
CA ASN A 47 1.17 -4.28 11.39
C ASN A 47 1.99 -3.06 11.81
N CYS A 48 1.48 -1.86 11.54
CA CYS A 48 2.19 -0.63 11.81
C CYS A 48 1.52 0.19 12.90
N ILE A 49 2.25 0.44 13.98
CA ILE A 49 1.88 1.40 15.02
C ILE A 49 2.63 2.70 14.76
N LYS A 50 1.86 3.77 14.57
CA LYS A 50 2.33 5.15 14.45
C LYS A 50 1.99 5.88 15.75
N THR A 51 2.96 6.51 16.38
CA THR A 51 2.74 7.33 17.60
C THR A 51 3.05 8.79 17.31
N ASN A 52 2.12 9.69 17.62
CA ASN A 52 2.30 11.14 17.55
C ASN A 52 2.79 11.67 18.91
N THR A 53 4.06 11.99 19.02
CA THR A 53 4.67 12.47 20.26
C THR A 53 4.22 13.88 20.68
N SER A 54 3.56 14.62 19.79
CA SER A 54 3.01 15.96 20.09
C SER A 54 1.64 15.91 20.78
N LEU A 55 0.98 14.74 20.81
CA LEU A 55 -0.32 14.55 21.46
C LEU A 55 -0.14 13.87 22.83
N THR A 56 -0.83 14.38 23.84
CA THR A 56 -0.78 13.87 25.22
C THR A 56 -1.73 12.69 25.49
N SER A 57 -2.70 12.45 24.61
CA SER A 57 -3.69 11.37 24.69
C SER A 57 -4.13 10.97 23.28
N ASN A 58 -4.65 9.75 23.08
CA ASN A 58 -5.12 9.24 21.78
C ASN A 58 -4.07 9.41 20.68
N ASN A 59 -2.82 9.15 21.04
CA ASN A 59 -1.66 9.51 20.24
C ASN A 59 -1.04 8.32 19.50
N GLN A 60 -1.52 7.11 19.76
CA GLN A 60 -1.11 5.89 19.07
C GLN A 60 -2.18 5.47 18.08
N PHE A 61 -1.72 5.05 16.92
CA PHE A 61 -2.57 4.67 15.82
C PHE A 61 -2.07 3.35 15.23
N CYS A 62 -2.95 2.42 14.89
CA CYS A 62 -2.57 1.15 14.29
C CYS A 62 -3.25 0.93 12.93
N SER A 63 -2.48 0.41 11.97
CA SER A 63 -2.95 0.05 10.64
C SER A 63 -2.31 -1.25 10.16
N ARG A 64 -2.96 -1.94 9.21
CA ARG A 64 -2.43 -3.18 8.59
C ARG A 64 -1.37 -2.91 7.53
N ARG A 65 -0.53 -1.90 7.75
CA ARG A 65 0.65 -1.63 6.91
C ARG A 65 1.80 -2.52 7.37
N PRO A 66 2.45 -3.25 6.46
CA PRO A 66 3.44 -4.22 6.86
C PRO A 66 4.81 -3.57 7.13
N LEU A 67 5.75 -4.38 7.60
CA LEU A 67 7.09 -3.96 8.02
C LEU A 67 7.83 -3.13 6.96
N GLY A 68 7.75 -3.51 5.68
CA GLY A 68 8.42 -2.79 4.60
C GLY A 68 7.93 -1.36 4.41
N VAL A 69 6.75 -1.05 4.93
CA VAL A 69 6.08 0.24 4.79
C VAL A 69 6.03 0.98 6.13
N CYS A 70 6.18 0.32 7.28
CA CYS A 70 6.05 0.90 8.62
C CYS A 70 7.18 1.86 9.01
N ASN A 71 7.17 3.07 8.45
CA ASN A 71 8.14 4.12 8.71
C ASN A 71 7.60 5.51 8.32
N VAL A 72 8.40 6.54 8.57
CA VAL A 72 8.04 7.94 8.30
C VAL A 72 7.68 8.23 6.84
N ASN A 73 8.15 7.42 5.88
CA ASN A 73 7.87 7.65 4.46
C ASN A 73 6.37 7.50 4.15
N GLN A 74 5.58 6.85 4.99
CA GLN A 74 4.11 6.85 4.86
C GLN A 74 3.48 8.24 4.88
N LEU A 75 4.16 9.21 5.52
CA LEU A 75 3.68 10.60 5.63
C LEU A 75 4.27 11.51 4.57
N ILE A 76 5.20 11.00 3.76
CA ILE A 76 5.95 11.79 2.78
C ILE A 76 5.40 11.50 1.40
N VAL A 77 5.00 12.55 0.69
CA VAL A 77 4.58 12.48 -0.71
C VAL A 77 5.58 13.29 -1.53
N THR A 78 6.22 12.65 -2.50
CA THR A 78 7.16 13.29 -3.42
C THR A 78 6.44 14.02 -4.56
N GLN A 79 7.13 14.97 -5.20
CA GLN A 79 6.58 15.64 -6.38
C GLN A 79 6.29 14.67 -7.54
N SER A 80 7.08 13.61 -7.67
CA SER A 80 6.85 12.56 -8.68
C SER A 80 5.53 11.84 -8.42
N GLU A 81 5.27 11.44 -7.17
CA GLU A 81 4.00 10.81 -6.80
C GLU A 81 2.81 11.73 -7.02
N VAL A 82 2.93 13.02 -6.68
CA VAL A 82 1.87 14.01 -6.98
C VAL A 82 1.60 14.08 -8.49
N ASN A 83 2.65 14.12 -9.31
CA ASN A 83 2.48 14.18 -10.77
C ASN A 83 1.79 12.92 -11.31
N VAL A 84 2.14 11.73 -10.81
CA VAL A 84 1.47 10.48 -11.14
C VAL A 84 0.00 10.52 -10.73
N MET A 85 -0.29 10.95 -9.50
CA MET A 85 -1.66 11.03 -9.00
C MET A 85 -2.53 12.00 -9.81
N ILE A 86 -1.99 13.16 -10.20
CA ILE A 86 -2.69 14.12 -11.06
C ILE A 86 -2.93 13.51 -12.45
N ASN A 87 -1.95 12.79 -12.99
CA ASN A 87 -2.08 12.15 -14.30
C ASN A 87 -3.15 11.04 -14.27
N ASP A 88 -3.18 10.20 -13.23
CA ASP A 88 -4.20 9.16 -13.05
C ASP A 88 -5.61 9.76 -12.98
N ALA A 89 -5.77 10.91 -12.31
CA ALA A 89 -7.05 11.61 -12.27
C ALA A 89 -7.47 12.12 -13.66
N ARG A 90 -6.53 12.66 -14.45
CA ARG A 90 -6.78 13.10 -15.84
C ARG A 90 -7.16 11.93 -16.74
N ILE A 91 -6.54 10.77 -16.56
CA ILE A 91 -6.86 9.56 -17.31
C ILE A 91 -8.32 9.15 -17.03
N ILE A 92 -8.76 9.16 -15.77
CA ILE A 92 -10.16 8.89 -15.41
C ILE A 92 -11.10 9.93 -16.04
N GLN A 93 -10.76 11.22 -15.93
CA GLN A 93 -11.53 12.31 -16.52
C GLN A 93 -11.70 12.16 -18.04
N THR A 94 -10.66 11.69 -18.73
CA THR A 94 -10.67 11.50 -20.18
C THR A 94 -11.55 10.31 -20.59
N ARG A 95 -11.64 9.27 -19.75
CA ARG A 95 -12.50 8.11 -19.98
C ARG A 95 -13.96 8.41 -19.71
N THR A 96 -14.26 9.20 -18.67
CA THR A 96 -15.62 9.68 -18.41
C THR A 96 -15.63 11.09 -17.82
N THR A 97 -16.34 11.98 -18.50
CA THR A 97 -16.54 13.36 -18.05
C THR A 97 -17.47 13.44 -16.83
N ASP A 98 -18.28 12.41 -16.59
CA ASP A 98 -19.17 12.33 -15.44
C ASP A 98 -18.40 12.26 -14.10
N CYS A 99 -17.13 11.85 -14.12
CA CYS A 99 -16.28 11.86 -12.93
C CYS A 99 -15.72 13.24 -12.56
N GLN A 100 -15.94 14.29 -13.34
CA GLN A 100 -15.31 15.60 -13.11
C GLN A 100 -15.62 16.18 -11.71
N GLU A 101 -16.88 16.14 -11.27
CA GLU A 101 -17.26 16.65 -9.94
C GLU A 101 -16.64 15.78 -8.83
N SER A 102 -16.68 14.45 -8.99
CA SER A 102 -16.06 13.51 -8.06
C SER A 102 -14.55 13.71 -7.93
N ILE A 103 -13.86 14.01 -9.04
CA ILE A 103 -12.44 14.35 -9.06
C ILE A 103 -12.18 15.64 -8.28
N LEU A 104 -12.97 16.68 -8.52
CA LEU A 104 -12.84 17.95 -7.82
C LEU A 104 -13.01 17.78 -6.29
N GLN A 105 -14.08 17.09 -5.88
CA GLN A 105 -14.40 16.87 -4.47
C GLN A 105 -13.46 15.85 -3.77
N SER A 106 -12.74 15.03 -4.54
CA SER A 106 -11.78 14.06 -3.98
C SER A 106 -10.52 14.69 -3.38
N GLY A 107 -10.25 15.96 -3.69
CA GLY A 107 -9.04 16.67 -3.25
C GLY A 107 -7.76 16.24 -3.97
N VAL A 108 -7.80 15.29 -4.92
CA VAL A 108 -6.62 14.81 -5.66
C VAL A 108 -5.90 15.95 -6.39
N LEU A 109 -6.65 16.90 -6.95
CA LEU A 109 -6.09 18.06 -7.66
C LEU A 109 -5.42 19.09 -6.73
N SER A 110 -5.64 18.99 -5.41
CA SER A 110 -5.07 19.89 -4.40
C SER A 110 -3.87 19.28 -3.67
N LEU A 111 -3.46 18.06 -4.03
CA LEU A 111 -2.31 17.39 -3.43
C LEU A 111 -1.02 18.17 -3.69
N LYS A 112 -0.17 18.25 -2.68
CA LYS A 112 1.13 18.92 -2.72
C LYS A 112 2.21 17.99 -2.22
N ALA A 113 3.41 18.14 -2.78
CA ALA A 113 4.57 17.44 -2.29
C ALA A 113 4.88 17.90 -0.86
N THR A 114 5.34 16.95 -0.05
CA THR A 114 5.83 17.22 1.30
C THR A 114 7.12 18.03 1.21
N THR A 115 7.19 19.16 1.91
CA THR A 115 8.40 20.00 1.94
C THR A 115 9.45 19.44 2.88
N THR A 116 10.72 19.84 2.74
CA THR A 116 11.79 19.44 3.66
C THR A 116 11.46 19.79 5.12
N ALA A 117 10.91 20.98 5.36
CA ALA A 117 10.49 21.38 6.71
C ALA A 117 9.40 20.47 7.29
N ASN A 118 8.46 19.99 6.45
CA ASN A 118 7.48 19.00 6.88
C ASN A 118 8.13 17.65 7.19
N ILE A 119 9.11 17.21 6.40
CA ILE A 119 9.81 15.93 6.65
C ILE A 119 10.51 15.96 8.01
N ASP A 120 11.23 17.02 8.33
CA ASP A 120 11.94 17.15 9.62
C ASP A 120 10.95 17.21 10.79
N THR A 121 9.81 17.89 10.58
CA THR A 121 8.70 17.90 11.53
C THR A 121 8.13 16.50 11.72
N PHE A 122 7.88 15.74 10.64
CA PHE A 122 7.33 14.38 10.75
C PHE A 122 8.28 13.42 11.47
N LYS A 123 9.59 13.50 11.20
CA LYS A 123 10.60 12.68 11.87
C LYS A 123 10.71 12.96 13.36
N SER A 124 10.47 14.19 13.80
CA SER A 124 10.52 14.57 15.22
C SER A 124 9.19 14.30 15.94
N GLN A 125 8.06 14.39 15.24
CA GLN A 125 6.73 14.23 15.83
C GLN A 125 6.19 12.79 15.79
N TYR A 126 6.66 11.95 14.87
CA TYR A 126 6.11 10.61 14.69
C TYR A 126 7.16 9.53 14.88
N THR A 127 6.81 8.53 15.69
CA THR A 127 7.57 7.28 15.81
C THR A 127 6.76 6.12 15.24
N PHE A 128 7.47 5.14 14.69
CA PHE A 128 6.86 3.98 14.03
C PHE A 128 7.42 2.70 14.64
N ARG A 129 6.55 1.73 14.88
CA ARG A 129 6.91 0.41 15.39
C ARG A 129 6.10 -0.65 14.66
N VAL A 130 6.76 -1.73 14.28
CA VAL A 130 6.10 -2.93 13.75
C VAL A 130 5.60 -3.77 14.92
N ALA A 131 4.36 -4.24 14.81
CA ALA A 131 3.75 -5.18 15.74
C ALA A 131 3.24 -6.43 15.00
N GLU A 132 3.03 -7.52 15.72
CA GLU A 132 2.47 -8.74 15.15
C GLU A 132 1.03 -8.52 14.69
N SER A 133 0.19 -7.96 15.55
CA SER A 133 -1.18 -7.53 15.22
C SER A 133 -1.57 -6.27 15.99
N CYS A 134 -2.55 -5.51 15.47
CA CYS A 134 -3.10 -4.38 16.20
C CYS A 134 -3.87 -4.85 17.44
N GLU A 135 -4.55 -5.98 17.33
CA GLU A 135 -5.40 -6.53 18.37
C GLU A 135 -4.60 -6.98 19.60
N LEU A 136 -3.40 -7.57 19.41
CA LEU A 136 -2.49 -7.95 20.50
C LEU A 136 -1.91 -6.72 21.24
N GLU A 137 -1.88 -5.58 20.57
CA GLU A 137 -1.36 -4.32 21.09
C GLU A 137 -2.45 -3.48 21.76
N GLY A 138 -3.63 -4.07 22.00
CA GLY A 138 -4.73 -3.45 22.74
C GLY A 138 -5.70 -2.64 21.87
N PHE A 139 -5.50 -2.56 20.56
CA PHE A 139 -6.42 -1.85 19.67
C PHE A 139 -7.69 -2.68 19.43
N GLN A 140 -8.85 -2.13 19.79
CA GLN A 140 -10.14 -2.83 19.68
C GLN A 140 -11.05 -2.12 18.67
N VAL A 141 -11.63 -2.88 17.75
CA VAL A 141 -12.64 -2.39 16.82
C VAL A 141 -14.04 -2.55 17.40
N ASN A 142 -14.93 -1.60 17.11
CA ASN A 142 -16.34 -1.72 17.48
C ASN A 142 -17.02 -2.85 16.70
N ASN A 143 -18.13 -3.37 17.25
CA ASN A 143 -18.91 -4.41 16.58
C ASN A 143 -19.43 -3.93 15.21
N GLY A 144 -19.22 -4.72 14.16
CA GLY A 144 -19.55 -4.36 12.78
C GLY A 144 -18.50 -3.50 12.06
N THR A 145 -17.36 -3.21 12.70
CA THR A 145 -16.21 -2.52 12.10
C THR A 145 -15.04 -3.48 11.93
N ARG A 146 -14.30 -3.36 10.84
CA ARG A 146 -13.05 -4.11 10.59
C ARG A 146 -11.94 -3.21 10.09
N PHE A 147 -10.71 -3.67 10.21
CA PHE A 147 -9.57 -3.07 9.51
C PHE A 147 -9.61 -3.38 8.01
N ALA A 148 -9.20 -2.41 7.22
CA ALA A 148 -8.78 -2.62 5.84
C ALA A 148 -7.48 -3.47 5.85
N ASN A 149 -7.40 -4.45 4.96
CA ASN A 149 -6.12 -5.11 4.67
C ASN A 149 -5.19 -4.17 3.88
N PHE A 150 -3.92 -4.54 3.73
CA PHE A 150 -2.95 -3.65 3.09
C PHE A 150 -3.32 -3.26 1.65
N THR A 151 -3.82 -4.21 0.85
CA THR A 151 -4.28 -3.93 -0.53
C THR A 151 -5.46 -2.97 -0.57
N GLU A 152 -6.41 -3.13 0.35
CA GLU A 152 -7.55 -2.23 0.52
C GLU A 152 -7.09 -0.83 0.95
N ILE A 153 -6.10 -0.72 1.84
CA ILE A 153 -5.49 0.55 2.24
C ILE A 153 -4.87 1.24 1.03
N LEU A 154 -4.02 0.54 0.27
CA LEU A 154 -3.39 1.09 -0.93
C LEU A 154 -4.44 1.57 -1.93
N TRP A 155 -5.51 0.82 -2.11
CA TRP A 155 -6.59 1.21 -3.00
C TRP A 155 -7.36 2.43 -2.48
N LEU A 156 -7.74 2.46 -1.20
CA LEU A 156 -8.46 3.57 -0.57
C LEU A 156 -7.65 4.88 -0.60
N GLU A 157 -6.33 4.80 -0.51
CA GLU A 157 -5.42 5.96 -0.56
C GLU A 157 -5.04 6.38 -1.99
N SER A 158 -5.28 5.51 -2.97
CA SER A 158 -5.08 5.80 -4.38
C SER A 158 -6.04 6.87 -4.91
N VAL A 159 -5.72 7.40 -6.10
CA VAL A 159 -6.59 8.34 -6.83
C VAL A 159 -7.98 7.76 -7.07
N ARG A 160 -8.05 6.47 -7.45
CA ARG A 160 -9.32 5.76 -7.67
C ARG A 160 -10.14 5.70 -6.38
N GLY A 161 -9.54 5.29 -5.26
CA GLY A 161 -10.22 5.23 -3.97
C GLY A 161 -10.74 6.59 -3.53
N LYS A 162 -9.93 7.65 -3.64
CA LYS A 162 -10.33 9.03 -3.32
C LYS A 162 -11.52 9.50 -4.16
N ILE A 163 -11.50 9.26 -5.48
CA ILE A 163 -12.60 9.63 -6.39
C ILE A 163 -13.86 8.81 -6.09
N ALA A 164 -13.75 7.50 -5.87
CA ALA A 164 -14.89 6.65 -5.54
C ALA A 164 -15.57 7.08 -4.24
N LYS A 165 -14.78 7.39 -3.19
CA LYS A 165 -15.29 7.93 -1.93
C LYS A 165 -16.04 9.24 -2.12
N ALA A 166 -15.46 10.17 -2.87
CA ALA A 166 -16.10 11.46 -3.18
C ALA A 166 -17.40 11.26 -3.97
N ALA A 167 -17.40 10.39 -4.98
CA ALA A 167 -18.59 10.09 -5.77
C ALA A 167 -19.71 9.50 -4.91
N LYS A 168 -19.40 8.57 -3.99
CA LYS A 168 -20.38 8.03 -3.02
C LYS A 168 -20.97 9.11 -2.12
N LEU A 169 -20.13 10.02 -1.61
CA LEU A 169 -20.60 11.16 -0.81
C LEU A 169 -21.50 12.10 -1.62
N ILE A 170 -21.14 12.40 -2.87
CA ILE A 170 -21.97 13.22 -3.77
C ILE A 170 -23.32 12.58 -4.01
N VAL A 171 -23.37 11.28 -4.36
CA VAL A 171 -24.61 10.53 -4.61
C VAL A 171 -25.53 10.56 -3.39
N ALA A 172 -24.98 10.39 -2.19
CA ALA A 172 -25.75 10.42 -0.95
C ALA A 172 -26.17 11.84 -0.51
N ASN A 173 -25.62 12.89 -1.11
CA ASN A 173 -25.87 14.27 -0.68
C ASN A 173 -27.15 14.83 -1.32
N GLY A 174 -28.24 14.80 -0.55
CA GLY A 174 -29.54 15.35 -0.93
C GLY A 174 -29.57 16.85 -1.22
N PHE A 175 -28.57 17.61 -0.75
CA PHE A 175 -28.50 19.07 -0.95
C PHE A 175 -27.85 19.47 -2.28
N LEU A 176 -27.13 18.55 -2.94
CA LEU A 176 -26.54 18.83 -4.26
C LEU A 176 -27.60 18.80 -5.37
N PRO A 177 -27.37 19.46 -6.52
CA PRO A 177 -28.24 19.32 -7.68
C PRO A 177 -28.36 17.86 -8.14
N GLN A 178 -29.55 17.44 -8.56
CA GLN A 178 -29.80 16.07 -9.05
C GLN A 178 -28.83 15.68 -10.17
N ALA A 179 -28.56 16.59 -11.11
CA ALA A 179 -27.59 16.36 -12.19
C ALA A 179 -26.16 16.07 -11.69
N ASN A 180 -25.75 16.59 -10.53
CA ASN A 180 -24.44 16.26 -9.96
C ASN A 180 -24.45 14.87 -9.33
N ARG A 181 -25.54 14.48 -8.66
CA ARG A 181 -25.73 13.13 -8.12
C ARG A 181 -25.78 12.09 -9.24
N ASP A 182 -26.51 12.36 -10.31
CA ASP A 182 -26.64 11.44 -11.44
C ASP A 182 -25.30 11.22 -12.13
N ARG A 183 -24.52 12.29 -12.34
CA ARG A 183 -23.14 12.19 -12.87
C ARG A 183 -22.22 11.43 -11.93
N ALA A 184 -22.26 11.68 -10.62
CA ALA A 184 -21.45 10.92 -9.68
C ALA A 184 -21.83 9.42 -9.65
N ASN A 185 -23.13 9.10 -9.78
CA ASN A 185 -23.59 7.71 -9.89
C ASN A 185 -23.15 7.07 -11.22
N SER A 186 -23.22 7.81 -12.33
CA SER A 186 -22.70 7.37 -13.63
C SER A 186 -21.20 7.10 -13.57
N CYS A 187 -20.42 8.02 -12.99
CA CYS A 187 -18.99 7.85 -12.72
C CYS A 187 -18.70 6.55 -11.93
N LEU A 188 -19.45 6.30 -10.85
CA LEU A 188 -19.32 5.06 -10.06
C LEU A 188 -19.58 3.80 -10.90
N ASN A 189 -20.58 3.82 -11.77
CA ASN A 189 -20.97 2.66 -12.56
C ASN A 189 -20.07 2.40 -13.78
N LEU A 190 -19.50 3.45 -14.36
CA LEU A 190 -18.65 3.34 -15.55
C LEU A 190 -17.18 3.07 -15.20
N GLU A 191 -16.66 3.67 -14.11
CA GLU A 191 -15.23 3.58 -13.81
C GLU A 191 -14.87 2.56 -12.73
N PHE A 192 -15.81 2.16 -11.87
CA PHE A 192 -15.50 1.39 -10.66
C PHE A 192 -16.25 0.07 -10.61
N LYS A 193 -15.55 -0.96 -10.11
CA LYS A 193 -16.10 -2.29 -9.86
C LYS A 193 -16.99 -2.28 -8.61
N ASP A 194 -17.84 -3.29 -8.46
CA ASP A 194 -18.74 -3.40 -7.31
C ASP A 194 -17.99 -3.45 -5.98
N TRP A 195 -16.94 -4.27 -5.88
CA TRP A 195 -16.13 -4.33 -4.67
C TRP A 195 -15.42 -3.00 -4.35
N GLU A 196 -15.04 -2.22 -5.37
CA GLU A 196 -14.44 -0.88 -5.20
C GLU A 196 -15.47 0.10 -4.62
N LYS A 197 -16.70 0.03 -5.14
CA LYS A 197 -17.84 0.83 -4.67
C LYS A 197 -18.19 0.48 -3.21
N ASP A 198 -18.19 -0.80 -2.86
CA ASP A 198 -18.48 -1.29 -1.52
C ASP A 198 -17.39 -0.91 -0.52
N LEU A 199 -16.12 -1.02 -0.92
CA LEU A 199 -14.98 -0.63 -0.10
C LEU A 199 -14.98 0.88 0.20
N ALA A 200 -15.23 1.71 -0.82
CA ALA A 200 -15.37 3.15 -0.65
C ALA A 200 -16.53 3.53 0.29
N GLN A 201 -17.69 2.86 0.15
CA GLN A 201 -18.84 3.08 1.01
C GLN A 201 -18.54 2.67 2.45
N GLY A 202 -18.00 1.46 2.66
CA GLY A 202 -17.66 0.95 3.98
C GLY A 202 -16.63 1.83 4.71
N ASN A 203 -15.71 2.46 3.97
CA ASN A 203 -14.80 3.44 4.56
C ASN A 203 -15.50 4.77 4.92
N ASN A 204 -16.36 5.31 4.06
CA ASN A 204 -17.13 6.53 4.37
C ASN A 204 -18.06 6.34 5.59
N GLU A 205 -18.56 5.11 5.80
CA GLU A 205 -19.41 4.75 6.94
C GLU A 205 -18.62 4.35 8.20
N ASN A 206 -17.28 4.43 8.19
CA ASN A 206 -16.39 3.96 9.27
C ASN A 206 -16.58 2.48 9.65
N LYS A 207 -17.11 1.65 8.73
CA LYS A 207 -17.18 0.18 8.87
C LYS A 207 -15.87 -0.50 8.47
N ILE A 208 -15.10 0.13 7.58
CA ILE A 208 -13.78 -0.33 7.14
C ILE A 208 -12.76 0.76 7.47
N LEU A 209 -11.89 0.50 8.43
CA LEU A 209 -10.90 1.47 8.92
C LEU A 209 -9.53 1.25 8.29
N VAL A 210 -8.94 2.31 7.73
CA VAL A 210 -7.53 2.32 7.29
C VAL A 210 -6.59 2.32 8.50
N GLU A 211 -7.00 2.97 9.57
CA GLU A 211 -6.25 3.14 10.80
C GLU A 211 -7.24 3.30 11.96
N ILE A 212 -6.85 2.84 13.15
CA ILE A 212 -7.60 3.04 14.39
C ILE A 212 -6.74 3.82 15.38
N VAL A 213 -7.39 4.60 16.24
CA VAL A 213 -6.74 5.24 17.38
C VAL A 213 -6.76 4.29 18.57
N HIS A 214 -5.69 4.25 19.34
CA HIS A 214 -5.71 3.56 20.63
C HIS A 214 -6.77 4.22 21.52
N PRO A 215 -7.73 3.46 22.08
CA PRO A 215 -8.75 4.00 22.99
C PRO A 215 -8.15 4.72 24.20
#